data_AF-A0A815BTZ7-F1
#
_entry.id   AF-A0A815BTZ7-F1
#
_cell.length_a   1.000
_cell.length_b   1.000
_cell.length_c   1.000
_cell.angle_alpha   90.00
_cell.angle_beta   90.00
_cell.angle_gamma   90.00
#
_symmetry.space_group_name_H-M   'P 1'
#
loop_
_entity.id
_entity.type
_entity.pdbx_description
1 polymer ?
#
loop_
_entity_poly.entity_id
_entity_poly.type
_entity_poly.pdbx_seq_one_letter_code
_entity_poly.pdbx_strand_id
1 'polypeptide(L)'
;MCHFVLIPLLYSNRPIIRLSLILFCDCYRRLFQFVNDVHGVAYITNYTEKISSKLKANDEVIIAGVFINPVMYVDILEDNENIPFHLKIINNMITYNNKRRNIWLNEVQVVSKILVNSSFLITIFLTAHDVFNVTFNGQALFHINKRASISNTSQLLIYGNITLKLSKVIHAHEEKDNSMKITIIIGIVITSTLILITGLGVFLILRRHSSNSKAKDRSTNDEDSVIESLGSFRSEKQDQAHVTYLASNAFLS
;
A
#
# COMPACT_ATOMS: atom_id res chain seq x y z
N MET A 1 -23.59 -36.62 -23.44
CA MET A 1 -23.79 -36.99 -24.86
C MET A 1 -24.58 -35.92 -25.64
N CYS A 2 -24.09 -34.67 -25.71
CA CYS A 2 -24.74 -33.58 -26.50
C CYS A 2 -23.73 -32.69 -27.27
N HIS A 3 -22.54 -33.18 -27.60
CA HIS A 3 -21.49 -32.34 -28.20
C HIS A 3 -21.41 -32.35 -29.73
N PHE A 4 -22.24 -33.14 -30.43
CA PHE A 4 -22.04 -33.37 -31.87
C PHE A 4 -23.12 -32.81 -32.83
N VAL A 5 -24.16 -32.10 -32.33
CA VAL A 5 -25.26 -31.62 -33.21
C VAL A 5 -25.22 -30.11 -33.49
N LEU A 6 -24.37 -29.33 -32.82
CA LEU A 6 -24.42 -27.85 -32.88
C LEU A 6 -23.44 -27.19 -33.86
N ILE A 7 -22.48 -27.94 -34.41
CA ILE A 7 -21.42 -27.40 -35.28
C ILE A 7 -21.97 -26.85 -36.63
N PRO A 8 -23.01 -27.42 -37.28
CA PRO A 8 -23.49 -26.91 -38.57
C PRO A 8 -24.21 -25.55 -38.51
N LEU A 9 -24.69 -25.13 -37.33
CA LEU A 9 -25.54 -23.93 -37.17
C LEU A 9 -24.73 -22.63 -37.02
N LEU A 10 -23.46 -22.71 -36.63
CA LEU A 10 -22.58 -21.55 -36.48
C LEU A 10 -22.18 -20.91 -37.82
N TYR A 11 -22.30 -21.65 -38.92
CA TYR A 11 -21.99 -21.19 -40.28
C TYR A 11 -23.21 -20.61 -41.04
N SER A 12 -24.37 -20.50 -40.39
CA SER A 12 -25.52 -19.82 -40.99
C SER A 12 -25.27 -18.31 -41.11
N ASN A 13 -25.44 -17.76 -42.32
CA ASN A 13 -25.40 -16.31 -42.60
C ASN A 13 -26.66 -15.56 -42.14
N ARG A 14 -27.60 -16.23 -41.45
CA ARG A 14 -28.83 -15.59 -40.97
C ARG A 14 -28.62 -15.05 -39.54
N PRO A 15 -28.66 -13.71 -39.33
CA PRO A 15 -28.34 -13.09 -38.04
C PRO A 15 -29.28 -13.50 -36.91
N ILE A 16 -30.54 -13.81 -37.23
CA ILE A 16 -31.55 -14.26 -36.25
C ILE A 16 -31.14 -15.60 -35.61
N ILE A 17 -30.60 -16.53 -36.40
CA ILE A 17 -30.18 -17.86 -35.90
C ILE A 17 -28.98 -17.73 -34.95
N ARG A 18 -28.05 -16.81 -35.24
CA ARG A 18 -26.91 -16.53 -34.36
C ARG A 18 -27.33 -15.92 -33.03
N LEU A 19 -28.28 -14.98 -33.05
CA LEU A 19 -28.77 -14.33 -31.84
C LEU A 19 -29.50 -15.34 -30.93
N SER A 20 -30.36 -16.19 -31.51
CA SER A 20 -31.05 -17.25 -30.78
C SER A 20 -30.07 -18.27 -30.18
N LEU A 21 -29.00 -18.62 -30.89
CA LEU A 21 -27.98 -19.53 -30.39
C LEU A 21 -27.18 -18.94 -29.22
N ILE A 22 -26.83 -17.65 -29.29
CA ILE A 22 -26.14 -16.95 -28.20
C ILE A 22 -27.03 -16.89 -26.95
N LEU A 23 -28.30 -16.54 -27.12
CA LEU A 23 -29.26 -16.50 -26.01
C LEU A 23 -29.49 -17.88 -25.41
N PHE A 24 -29.57 -18.93 -26.24
CA PHE A 24 -29.68 -20.30 -25.78
C PHE A 24 -28.43 -20.74 -25.01
N CYS A 25 -27.23 -20.41 -25.49
CA CYS A 25 -25.98 -20.71 -24.80
C CYS A 25 -25.84 -19.98 -23.45
N ASP A 26 -26.21 -18.69 -23.37
CA ASP A 26 -26.14 -17.96 -22.09
C ASP A 26 -27.22 -18.46 -21.11
N CYS A 27 -28.41 -18.83 -21.61
CA CYS A 27 -29.45 -19.45 -20.79
C CYS A 27 -29.03 -20.84 -20.30
N TYR A 28 -28.43 -21.68 -21.16
CA TYR A 28 -27.90 -22.99 -20.79
C TYR A 28 -26.72 -22.87 -19.81
N ARG A 29 -25.85 -21.87 -19.95
CA ARG A 29 -24.76 -21.60 -18.99
C ARG A 29 -25.32 -21.26 -17.61
N ARG A 30 -26.33 -20.39 -17.54
CA ARG A 30 -27.01 -20.03 -16.28
C ARG A 30 -27.76 -21.21 -15.68
N LEU A 31 -28.42 -22.03 -16.51
CA LEU A 31 -29.10 -23.24 -16.06
C LEU A 31 -28.11 -24.30 -15.58
N PHE A 32 -26.96 -24.46 -16.24
CA PHE A 32 -25.90 -25.38 -15.82
C PHE A 32 -25.23 -24.92 -14.51
N GLN A 33 -25.01 -23.62 -14.33
CA GLN A 33 -24.59 -23.04 -13.05
C GLN A 33 -25.63 -23.31 -11.96
N PHE A 34 -26.91 -23.08 -12.24
CA PHE A 34 -28.01 -23.34 -11.31
C PHE A 34 -28.17 -24.83 -10.97
N VAL A 35 -28.03 -25.74 -11.95
CA VAL A 35 -28.09 -27.19 -11.73
C VAL A 35 -26.88 -27.68 -10.94
N ASN A 36 -25.69 -27.12 -11.15
CA ASN A 36 -24.53 -27.39 -10.29
C ASN A 36 -24.72 -26.84 -8.87
N ASP A 37 -25.39 -25.70 -8.71
CA ASP A 37 -25.74 -25.13 -7.42
C ASP A 37 -26.84 -25.94 -6.69
N VAL A 38 -27.79 -26.55 -7.43
CA VAL A 38 -28.93 -27.29 -6.86
C VAL A 38 -28.64 -28.78 -6.65
N HIS A 39 -27.80 -29.39 -7.49
CA HIS A 39 -27.38 -30.79 -7.37
C HIS A 39 -25.94 -30.94 -6.90
N GLY A 40 -25.41 -29.92 -6.20
CA GLY A 40 -24.11 -29.96 -5.55
C GLY A 40 -24.00 -31.19 -4.66
N VAL A 41 -23.42 -32.26 -5.21
CA VAL A 41 -22.74 -33.28 -4.42
C VAL A 41 -21.72 -32.48 -3.62
N ALA A 42 -22.03 -32.29 -2.34
CA ALA A 42 -21.19 -31.57 -1.40
C ALA A 42 -19.89 -32.36 -1.23
N TYR A 43 -18.93 -32.10 -2.12
CA TYR A 43 -17.58 -32.56 -1.88
C TYR A 43 -17.06 -31.73 -0.70
N ILE A 44 -16.76 -32.41 0.40
CA ILE A 44 -15.92 -31.89 1.47
C ILE A 44 -14.54 -31.70 0.85
N THR A 45 -14.32 -30.58 0.18
CA THR A 45 -12.99 -30.24 -0.33
C THR A 45 -12.30 -29.46 0.77
N ASN A 46 -11.34 -30.11 1.44
CA ASN A 46 -10.31 -29.39 2.18
C ASN A 46 -9.59 -28.48 1.18
N TYR A 47 -9.96 -27.19 1.16
CA TYR A 47 -9.41 -26.23 0.21
C TYR A 47 -8.09 -25.66 0.75
N THR A 48 -7.00 -26.38 0.51
CA THR A 48 -5.69 -25.87 0.89
C THR A 48 -5.15 -24.92 -0.17
N GLU A 49 -5.31 -23.62 0.03
CA GLU A 49 -4.60 -22.63 -0.78
C GLU A 49 -3.31 -22.19 -0.12
N LYS A 50 -2.20 -22.74 -0.61
CA LYS A 50 -0.89 -22.26 -0.23
C LYS A 50 -0.65 -20.88 -0.86
N ILE A 51 -0.81 -19.82 -0.07
CA ILE A 51 -0.32 -18.49 -0.47
C ILE A 51 1.20 -18.62 -0.66
N SER A 52 1.68 -18.35 -1.86
CA SER A 52 3.10 -18.45 -2.20
C SER A 52 3.95 -17.29 -1.64
N SER A 53 3.32 -16.20 -1.22
CA SER A 53 3.96 -15.04 -0.59
C SER A 53 3.81 -15.06 0.92
N LYS A 54 4.91 -14.77 1.63
CA LYS A 54 4.88 -14.51 3.07
C LYS A 54 3.96 -13.33 3.35
N LEU A 55 3.08 -13.47 4.34
CA LEU A 55 2.27 -12.35 4.79
C LEU A 55 3.16 -11.34 5.51
N LYS A 56 2.93 -10.06 5.24
CA LYS A 56 3.63 -8.94 5.85
C LYS A 56 2.70 -8.12 6.74
N ALA A 57 3.30 -7.26 7.54
CA ALA A 57 2.57 -6.21 8.23
C ALA A 57 1.80 -5.34 7.23
N ASN A 58 0.58 -4.99 7.61
CA ASN A 58 -0.43 -4.23 6.85
C ASN A 58 -1.06 -4.99 5.68
N ASP A 59 -0.74 -6.27 5.48
CA ASP A 59 -1.46 -7.10 4.51
C ASP A 59 -2.91 -7.32 4.94
N GLU A 60 -3.77 -7.49 3.95
CA GLU A 60 -5.17 -7.82 4.13
C GLU A 60 -5.47 -9.15 3.45
N VAL A 61 -6.06 -10.08 4.19
CA VAL A 61 -6.55 -11.36 3.67
C VAL A 61 -8.07 -11.28 3.56
N ILE A 62 -8.59 -11.46 2.35
CA ILE A 62 -10.02 -11.46 2.05
C ILE A 62 -10.44 -12.88 1.68
N ILE A 63 -11.45 -13.39 2.38
CA ILE A 63 -12.02 -14.71 2.16
C ILE A 63 -13.53 -14.56 2.01
N ALA A 64 -14.09 -14.99 0.88
CA ALA A 64 -15.52 -14.95 0.64
C ALA A 64 -16.03 -16.28 0.11
N GLY A 65 -17.21 -16.68 0.56
CA GLY A 65 -17.77 -17.98 0.20
C GLY A 65 -19.19 -18.18 0.68
N VAL A 66 -19.62 -19.43 0.65
CA VAL A 66 -20.92 -19.90 1.13
C VAL A 66 -20.71 -21.14 2.01
N PHE A 67 -21.32 -21.18 3.18
CA PHE A 67 -21.41 -22.37 4.01
C PHE A 67 -22.38 -23.37 3.40
N ILE A 68 -21.91 -24.62 3.21
CA ILE A 68 -22.77 -25.78 2.95
C ILE A 68 -23.33 -26.27 4.29
N ASN A 69 -22.46 -26.31 5.30
CA ASN A 69 -22.76 -26.50 6.72
C ASN A 69 -21.83 -25.52 7.45
N PRO A 70 -22.28 -24.75 8.46
CA PRO A 70 -21.47 -23.73 9.13
C PRO A 70 -20.33 -24.36 9.95
N VAL A 71 -19.34 -24.94 9.27
CA VAL A 71 -18.11 -25.50 9.83
C VAL A 71 -16.98 -25.04 8.91
N MET A 72 -16.15 -24.13 9.39
CA MET A 72 -14.99 -23.63 8.66
C MET A 72 -13.85 -23.32 9.62
N TYR A 73 -12.65 -23.48 9.12
CA TYR A 73 -11.40 -23.19 9.80
C TYR A 73 -10.52 -22.36 8.89
N VAL A 74 -9.82 -21.40 9.47
CA VAL A 74 -8.85 -20.55 8.79
C VAL A 74 -7.58 -20.50 9.63
N ASP A 75 -6.50 -21.07 9.10
CA ASP A 75 -5.20 -21.12 9.76
C ASP A 75 -4.19 -20.29 9.00
N ILE A 76 -3.51 -19.38 9.69
CA ILE A 76 -2.28 -18.77 9.21
C ILE A 76 -1.13 -19.53 9.87
N LEU A 77 -0.35 -20.22 9.06
CA LEU A 77 0.71 -21.13 9.47
C LEU A 77 2.06 -20.41 9.39
N GLU A 78 2.86 -20.55 10.44
CA GLU A 78 4.31 -20.32 10.38
C GLU A 78 4.98 -21.61 9.87
N ASP A 79 4.67 -22.71 10.52
CA ASP A 79 5.05 -24.08 10.18
C ASP A 79 3.98 -25.07 10.70
N ASN A 80 4.26 -26.38 10.69
CA ASN A 80 3.30 -27.40 11.14
C ASN A 80 3.08 -27.40 12.68
N GLU A 81 4.03 -26.85 13.44
CA GLU A 81 4.02 -26.82 14.90
C GLU A 81 3.50 -25.49 15.46
N ASN A 82 3.58 -24.43 14.67
CA ASN A 82 3.28 -23.05 15.03
C ASN A 82 2.20 -22.47 14.11
N ILE A 83 1.05 -22.17 14.72
CA ILE A 83 -0.13 -21.58 14.07
C ILE A 83 -0.41 -20.24 14.77
N PRO A 84 0.15 -19.12 14.28
CA PRO A 84 -0.09 -17.80 14.86
C PRO A 84 -1.56 -17.37 14.94
N PHE A 85 -2.39 -17.89 14.04
CA PHE A 85 -3.83 -17.59 13.98
C PHE A 85 -4.61 -18.82 13.54
N HIS A 86 -5.49 -19.30 14.41
CA HIS A 86 -6.48 -20.33 14.12
C HIS A 86 -7.85 -19.72 14.37
N LEU A 87 -8.67 -19.61 13.34
CA LEU A 87 -10.07 -19.22 13.44
C LEU A 87 -10.94 -20.42 13.14
N LYS A 88 -11.93 -20.66 13.98
CA LYS A 88 -12.87 -21.75 13.86
C LYS A 88 -14.28 -21.19 13.94
N ILE A 89 -15.11 -21.57 12.99
CA ILE A 89 -16.51 -21.19 12.89
C ILE A 89 -17.33 -22.46 12.86
N ILE A 90 -18.15 -22.67 13.90
CA ILE A 90 -19.08 -23.79 14.00
C ILE A 90 -20.47 -23.28 14.40
N ASN A 91 -21.47 -23.48 13.54
CA ASN A 91 -22.83 -22.99 13.72
C ASN A 91 -22.86 -21.47 14.00
N ASN A 92 -23.19 -21.05 15.23
CA ASN A 92 -23.23 -19.66 15.67
C ASN A 92 -22.07 -19.31 16.62
N MET A 93 -21.02 -20.11 16.59
CA MET A 93 -19.87 -20.01 17.47
C MET A 93 -18.63 -19.72 16.66
N ILE A 94 -17.95 -18.63 17.00
CA ILE A 94 -16.66 -18.28 16.44
C ILE A 94 -15.65 -18.45 17.58
N THR A 95 -14.69 -19.34 17.42
CA THR A 95 -13.55 -19.43 18.33
C THR A 95 -12.29 -19.05 17.60
N TYR A 96 -11.34 -18.50 18.35
CA TYR A 96 -10.00 -18.30 17.85
C TYR A 96 -8.98 -18.77 18.87
N ASN A 97 -7.84 -19.23 18.36
CA ASN A 97 -6.73 -19.69 19.17
C ASN A 97 -5.41 -19.49 18.40
N ASN A 98 -4.31 -19.87 19.02
CA ASN A 98 -3.02 -20.01 18.40
C ASN A 98 -2.31 -21.25 18.95
N LYS A 99 -1.45 -21.86 18.14
CA LYS A 99 -0.65 -23.04 18.47
C LYS A 99 0.82 -22.66 18.47
N ARG A 100 1.58 -23.07 19.49
CA ARG A 100 3.03 -22.85 19.56
C ARG A 100 3.72 -24.12 20.03
N ARG A 101 4.72 -24.59 19.28
CA ARG A 101 5.47 -25.83 19.58
C ARG A 101 4.53 -27.01 19.85
N ASN A 102 3.55 -27.21 18.98
CA ASN A 102 2.52 -28.24 19.11
C ASN A 102 1.51 -28.12 20.27
N ILE A 103 1.54 -27.03 21.03
CA ILE A 103 0.61 -26.80 22.15
C ILE A 103 -0.38 -25.70 21.76
N TRP A 104 -1.67 -26.02 21.85
CA TRP A 104 -2.75 -25.03 21.74
C TRP A 104 -2.76 -24.14 22.98
N LEU A 105 -2.85 -22.83 22.77
CA LEU A 105 -3.00 -21.89 23.86
C LEU A 105 -4.48 -21.73 24.24
N ASN A 106 -4.78 -20.69 25.03
CA ASN A 106 -6.14 -20.41 25.48
C ASN A 106 -7.04 -20.07 24.30
N GLU A 107 -8.02 -20.93 24.04
CA GLU A 107 -9.10 -20.64 23.11
C GLU A 107 -9.96 -19.50 23.65
N VAL A 108 -10.29 -18.56 22.78
CA VAL A 108 -11.27 -17.51 23.06
C VAL A 108 -12.49 -17.76 22.21
N GLN A 109 -13.65 -17.78 22.86
CA GLN A 109 -14.93 -18.00 22.22
C GLN A 109 -15.71 -16.69 22.14
N VAL A 110 -16.23 -16.40 20.96
CA VAL A 110 -17.13 -15.29 20.68
C VAL A 110 -18.44 -15.87 20.18
N VAL A 111 -19.49 -15.75 20.99
CA VAL A 111 -20.84 -16.12 20.56
C VAL A 111 -21.33 -15.04 19.61
N SER A 112 -21.58 -15.41 18.36
CA SER A 112 -21.96 -14.48 17.32
C SER A 112 -23.24 -14.94 16.64
N LYS A 113 -24.28 -14.09 16.68
CA LYS A 113 -25.52 -14.33 15.93
C LYS A 113 -25.36 -14.02 14.43
N ILE A 114 -24.15 -13.73 13.95
CA ILE A 114 -23.91 -13.22 12.59
C ILE A 114 -23.97 -14.34 11.53
N LEU A 115 -23.96 -15.61 11.94
CA LEU A 115 -23.87 -16.78 11.06
C LEU A 115 -25.22 -17.25 10.46
N VAL A 116 -26.26 -16.42 10.54
CA VAL A 116 -27.61 -16.73 10.03
C VAL A 116 -27.66 -16.82 8.49
N ASN A 117 -26.65 -16.27 7.81
CA ASN A 117 -26.60 -16.26 6.35
C ASN A 117 -25.64 -17.34 5.82
N SER A 118 -26.06 -18.02 4.76
CA SER A 118 -25.23 -19.01 4.06
C SER A 118 -23.98 -18.37 3.46
N SER A 119 -23.99 -17.10 3.05
CA SER A 119 -22.82 -16.40 2.53
C SER A 119 -21.98 -15.71 3.60
N PHE A 120 -20.66 -15.71 3.44
CA PHE A 120 -19.74 -15.01 4.32
C PHE A 120 -18.67 -14.21 3.55
N LEU A 121 -18.22 -13.14 4.18
CA LEU A 121 -17.05 -12.35 3.84
C LEU A 121 -16.22 -12.17 5.12
N ILE A 122 -15.01 -12.68 5.14
CA ILE A 122 -14.05 -12.50 6.22
C ILE A 122 -12.92 -11.65 5.69
N THR A 123 -12.60 -10.60 6.44
CA THR A 123 -11.40 -9.81 6.24
C THR A 123 -10.52 -9.94 7.46
N ILE A 124 -9.27 -10.36 7.25
CA ILE A 124 -8.23 -10.41 8.28
C ILE A 124 -7.20 -9.36 7.91
N PHE A 125 -7.14 -8.27 8.68
CA PHE A 125 -6.14 -7.23 8.51
C PHE A 125 -4.99 -7.46 9.50
N LEU A 126 -3.79 -7.62 8.96
CA LEU A 126 -2.57 -7.84 9.72
C LEU A 126 -1.95 -6.49 10.04
N THR A 127 -1.94 -6.07 11.30
CA THR A 127 -1.32 -4.78 11.66
C THR A 127 0.20 -4.89 11.85
N ALA A 128 0.91 -3.76 11.75
CA ALA A 128 2.33 -3.67 12.06
C ALA A 128 2.70 -4.04 13.51
N HIS A 129 1.74 -3.96 14.43
CA HIS A 129 1.92 -4.32 15.84
C HIS A 129 1.60 -5.79 16.11
N ASP A 130 1.66 -6.63 15.08
CA ASP A 130 1.39 -8.06 15.26
C ASP A 130 -0.01 -8.26 15.88
N VAL A 131 -1.03 -7.54 15.37
CA VAL A 131 -2.44 -7.72 15.77
C VAL A 131 -3.25 -8.14 14.55
N PHE A 132 -4.08 -9.17 14.71
CA PHE A 132 -5.07 -9.54 13.69
C PHE A 132 -6.40 -8.85 14.00
N ASN A 133 -6.83 -7.99 13.08
CA ASN A 133 -8.16 -7.40 13.12
C ASN A 133 -9.06 -8.20 12.18
N VAL A 134 -10.07 -8.86 12.73
CA VAL A 134 -10.95 -9.71 11.94
C VAL A 134 -12.33 -9.08 11.85
N THR A 135 -12.83 -8.95 10.63
CA THR A 135 -14.23 -8.61 10.37
C THR A 135 -14.94 -9.78 9.69
N PHE A 136 -16.24 -9.88 9.95
CA PHE A 136 -17.12 -10.87 9.35
C PHE A 136 -18.37 -10.17 8.85
N ASN A 137 -18.61 -10.26 7.54
CA ASN A 137 -19.65 -9.51 6.83
C ASN A 137 -19.62 -8.01 7.13
N GLY A 138 -18.40 -7.44 7.20
CA GLY A 138 -18.17 -6.01 7.50
C GLY A 138 -18.33 -5.62 8.97
N GLN A 139 -18.73 -6.54 9.86
CA GLN A 139 -18.79 -6.30 11.30
C GLN A 139 -17.48 -6.73 11.95
N ALA A 140 -16.89 -5.85 12.77
CA ALA A 140 -15.72 -6.18 13.56
C ALA A 140 -16.06 -7.31 14.55
N LEU A 141 -15.30 -8.41 14.51
CA LEU A 141 -15.48 -9.53 15.43
C LEU A 141 -14.60 -9.38 16.66
N PHE A 142 -13.29 -9.24 16.46
CA PHE A 142 -12.32 -9.19 17.53
C PHE A 142 -10.98 -8.62 17.07
N HIS A 143 -10.22 -8.15 18.06
CA HIS A 143 -8.82 -7.77 17.95
C HIS A 143 -7.98 -8.82 18.65
N ILE A 144 -7.16 -9.58 17.92
CA ILE A 144 -6.25 -10.56 18.53
C ILE A 144 -4.87 -9.94 18.65
N ASN A 145 -4.48 -9.59 19.88
CA ASN A 145 -3.08 -9.33 20.19
C ASN A 145 -2.28 -10.61 19.91
N LYS A 146 -1.32 -10.60 18.99
CA LYS A 146 -0.53 -11.81 18.74
C LYS A 146 0.31 -12.16 19.94
N ARG A 147 0.61 -13.46 19.99
CA ARG A 147 1.61 -14.07 20.85
C ARG A 147 2.83 -14.58 20.06
N ALA A 148 2.91 -14.32 18.75
CA ALA A 148 3.94 -14.79 17.80
C ALA A 148 4.23 -13.69 16.73
N SER A 149 5.34 -13.75 15.98
CA SER A 149 5.76 -12.73 14.98
C SER A 149 5.23 -12.99 13.55
N ILE A 150 4.83 -11.96 12.78
CA ILE A 150 4.17 -12.13 11.45
C ILE A 150 5.21 -12.59 10.42
N SER A 151 6.47 -12.18 10.59
CA SER A 151 7.57 -12.33 9.62
C SER A 151 7.85 -13.76 9.17
N ASN A 152 7.42 -14.76 9.95
CA ASN A 152 7.64 -16.17 9.67
C ASN A 152 6.40 -16.88 9.09
N THR A 153 5.26 -16.19 8.97
CA THR A 153 4.05 -16.79 8.39
C THR A 153 4.24 -17.10 6.91
N SER A 154 3.93 -18.33 6.54
CA SER A 154 4.29 -18.89 5.24
C SER A 154 3.09 -19.40 4.44
N GLN A 155 1.96 -19.70 5.09
CA GLN A 155 0.80 -20.31 4.42
C GLN A 155 -0.51 -19.88 5.08
N LEU A 156 -1.57 -19.76 4.27
CA LEU A 156 -2.96 -19.74 4.72
C LEU A 156 -3.55 -21.11 4.41
N LEU A 157 -4.44 -21.58 5.27
CA LEU A 157 -5.13 -22.85 5.09
C LEU A 157 -6.60 -22.62 5.43
N ILE A 158 -7.51 -22.92 4.49
CA ILE A 158 -8.95 -22.71 4.66
C ILE A 158 -9.66 -24.04 4.46
N TYR A 159 -10.33 -24.56 5.46
CA TYR A 159 -10.92 -25.90 5.36
C TYR A 159 -12.25 -25.98 6.08
N GLY A 160 -13.06 -26.98 5.73
CA GLY A 160 -14.41 -27.17 6.28
C GLY A 160 -15.46 -27.33 5.18
N ASN A 161 -16.72 -27.22 5.58
CA ASN A 161 -17.90 -27.45 4.75
C ASN A 161 -18.36 -26.17 4.06
N ILE A 162 -17.51 -25.63 3.19
CA ILE A 162 -17.74 -24.36 2.49
C ILE A 162 -17.57 -24.52 0.97
N THR A 163 -18.21 -23.63 0.22
CA THR A 163 -17.88 -23.32 -1.17
C THR A 163 -17.16 -21.98 -1.19
N LEU A 164 -15.87 -21.99 -1.54
CA LEU A 164 -15.07 -20.78 -1.62
C LEU A 164 -15.31 -20.07 -2.96
N LYS A 165 -15.61 -18.76 -2.89
CA LYS A 165 -15.76 -17.91 -4.08
C LYS A 165 -14.53 -17.05 -4.33
N LEU A 166 -13.86 -16.62 -3.26
CA LEU A 166 -12.69 -15.77 -3.31
C LEU A 166 -11.79 -16.02 -2.10
N SER A 167 -10.51 -16.09 -2.34
CA SER A 167 -9.44 -15.99 -1.36
C SER A 167 -8.36 -15.13 -2.00
N LYS A 168 -7.99 -14.05 -1.33
CA LYS A 168 -7.01 -13.10 -1.85
C LYS A 168 -6.21 -12.48 -0.74
N VAL A 169 -4.91 -12.37 -0.96
CA VAL A 169 -4.04 -11.50 -0.17
C VAL A 169 -3.87 -10.20 -0.94
N ILE A 170 -4.16 -9.09 -0.29
CA ILE A 170 -3.81 -7.76 -0.74
C ILE A 170 -2.60 -7.36 0.08
N HIS A 171 -1.44 -7.37 -0.57
CA HIS A 171 -0.24 -6.87 0.07
C HIS A 171 -0.36 -5.36 0.22
N ALA A 172 -0.03 -4.84 1.40
CA ALA A 172 0.15 -3.41 1.53
C ALA A 172 1.22 -2.99 0.51
N HIS A 173 0.87 -2.06 -0.38
CA HIS A 173 1.88 -1.42 -1.20
C HIS A 173 2.89 -0.81 -0.23
N GLU A 174 4.16 -1.22 -0.32
CA GLU A 174 5.26 -0.51 0.34
C GLU A 174 5.39 0.85 -0.33
N GLU A 175 4.48 1.77 0.00
CA GLU A 175 4.43 3.13 -0.54
C GLU A 175 5.63 3.97 -0.06
N LYS A 176 6.40 3.43 0.89
CA LYS A 176 7.51 4.11 1.54
C LYS A 176 8.75 4.29 0.65
N ASP A 177 8.97 3.43 -0.34
CA ASP A 177 10.22 3.50 -1.11
C ASP A 177 10.13 4.47 -2.31
N ASN A 178 8.93 4.69 -2.87
CA ASN A 178 8.76 5.59 -4.01
C ASN A 178 8.55 7.05 -3.59
N SER A 179 7.84 7.33 -2.49
CA SER A 179 7.64 8.72 -2.06
C SER A 179 8.94 9.36 -1.57
N MET A 180 9.81 8.60 -0.89
CA MET A 180 11.13 9.06 -0.47
C MET A 180 12.05 9.31 -1.67
N LYS A 181 12.07 8.39 -2.66
CA LYS A 181 12.81 8.59 -3.91
C LYS A 181 12.33 9.81 -4.69
N ILE A 182 11.02 10.01 -4.81
CA ILE A 182 10.43 11.19 -5.47
C ILE A 182 10.81 12.47 -4.72
N THR A 183 10.75 12.47 -3.39
CA THR A 183 11.13 13.64 -2.56
C THR A 183 12.61 13.99 -2.73
N ILE A 184 13.50 12.99 -2.75
CA ILE A 184 14.94 13.18 -2.99
C ILE A 184 15.18 13.75 -4.39
N ILE A 185 14.54 13.20 -5.42
CA ILE A 185 14.67 13.68 -6.80
C ILE A 185 14.22 15.14 -6.91
N ILE A 186 13.07 15.49 -6.34
CA ILE A 186 12.56 16.87 -6.31
C ILE A 186 13.56 17.79 -5.59
N GLY A 187 14.11 17.36 -4.45
CA GLY A 187 15.12 18.11 -3.72
C GLY A 187 16.38 18.39 -4.54
N ILE A 188 16.89 17.39 -5.28
CA ILE A 188 18.07 17.54 -6.15
C ILE A 188 17.78 18.53 -7.29
N VAL A 189 16.60 18.44 -7.93
CA VAL A 189 16.22 19.31 -9.04
C VAL A 189 16.10 20.77 -8.57
N ILE A 190 15.44 21.02 -7.44
CA ILE A 190 15.29 22.37 -6.88
C ILE A 190 16.66 22.95 -6.54
N THR A 191 17.51 22.18 -5.85
CA THR A 191 18.85 22.65 -5.43
C THR A 191 19.72 22.98 -6.64
N SER A 192 19.70 22.14 -7.67
CA SER A 192 20.47 22.35 -8.90
C SER A 192 20.01 23.59 -9.66
N THR A 193 18.69 23.84 -9.69
CA THR A 193 18.10 25.01 -10.34
C THR A 193 18.47 26.30 -9.60
N LEU A 194 18.46 26.28 -8.26
CA LEU A 194 18.86 27.42 -7.45
C LEU A 194 20.35 27.77 -7.64
N ILE A 195 21.22 26.77 -7.73
CA ILE A 195 22.65 26.96 -8.02
C ILE A 195 22.84 27.61 -9.40
N LEU A 196 22.09 27.18 -10.41
CA LEU A 196 22.17 27.78 -11.75
C LEU A 196 21.71 29.23 -11.78
N ILE A 197 20.59 29.56 -11.10
CA ILE A 197 20.06 30.92 -11.03
C ILE A 197 21.04 31.85 -10.29
N THR A 198 21.55 31.41 -9.14
CA THR A 198 22.52 32.19 -8.35
C THR A 198 23.84 32.37 -9.11
N GLY A 199 24.36 31.31 -9.73
CA GLY A 199 25.54 31.36 -10.57
C GLY A 199 25.39 32.32 -11.75
N LEU A 200 24.24 32.29 -12.45
CA LEU A 200 23.94 33.22 -13.54
C LEU A 200 23.83 34.68 -13.05
N GLY A 201 23.20 34.90 -11.89
CA GLY A 201 23.10 36.22 -11.28
C GLY A 201 24.48 36.83 -10.97
N VAL A 202 25.37 36.05 -10.35
CA VAL A 202 26.76 36.47 -10.06
C VAL A 202 27.51 36.75 -11.36
N PHE A 203 27.38 35.89 -12.37
CA PHE A 203 28.02 36.07 -13.67
C PHE A 203 27.60 37.39 -14.35
N LEU A 204 26.31 37.72 -14.32
CA LEU A 204 25.79 38.96 -14.91
C LEU A 204 26.31 40.21 -14.17
N ILE A 205 26.41 40.15 -12.83
CA ILE A 205 26.98 41.25 -12.02
C ILE A 205 28.45 41.47 -12.39
N LEU A 206 29.24 40.40 -12.47
CA LEU A 206 30.66 40.47 -12.84
C LEU A 206 30.85 41.02 -14.27
N ARG A 207 30.02 40.59 -15.22
CA ARG A 207 30.06 41.08 -16.61
C ARG A 207 29.74 42.58 -16.70
N ARG A 208 28.78 43.07 -15.91
CA ARG A 208 28.43 44.50 -15.84
C ARG A 208 29.60 45.33 -15.30
N HIS A 209 30.26 44.87 -14.23
CA HIS A 209 31.43 45.55 -13.69
C HIS A 209 32.61 45.59 -14.68
N SER A 210 32.88 44.49 -15.39
CA SER A 210 33.93 44.44 -16.41
C SER A 210 33.66 45.39 -17.60
N SER A 211 32.39 45.60 -17.95
CA SER A 211 32.03 46.53 -19.04
C SER A 211 32.21 47.99 -18.63
N ASN A 212 31.92 48.32 -17.37
CA ASN A 212 32.09 49.68 -16.85
C ASN A 212 33.56 50.08 -16.65
N SER A 213 34.46 49.14 -16.32
CA SER A 213 35.88 49.48 -16.19
C SER A 213 36.52 49.90 -17.52
N LYS A 214 36.11 49.29 -18.64
CA LYS A 214 36.61 49.65 -19.98
C LYS A 214 36.09 50.99 -20.49
N ALA A 215 34.96 51.49 -19.98
CA ALA A 215 34.42 52.80 -20.37
C ALA A 215 35.16 53.95 -19.66
N LYS A 216 35.75 53.71 -18.49
CA LYS A 216 36.43 54.74 -17.69
C LYS A 216 37.83 55.08 -18.20
N ASP A 217 38.51 54.16 -18.86
CA ASP A 217 39.86 54.39 -19.42
C ASP A 217 39.86 55.13 -20.78
N ARG A 218 38.69 55.54 -21.29
CA ARG A 218 38.55 56.30 -22.55
C ARG A 218 38.21 57.78 -22.38
N SER A 219 38.09 58.30 -21.15
CA SER A 219 37.70 59.71 -20.92
C SER A 219 38.76 60.57 -20.22
N THR A 220 40.03 60.19 -20.21
CA THR A 220 41.09 60.97 -19.52
C THR A 220 42.28 61.35 -20.40
N ASN A 221 42.07 61.51 -21.71
CA ASN A 221 43.14 61.90 -22.64
C ASN A 221 42.90 63.25 -23.35
N ASP A 222 42.08 64.14 -22.81
CA ASP A 222 42.04 65.54 -23.23
C ASP A 222 41.50 66.37 -22.07
N GLU A 223 42.40 66.95 -21.28
CA GLU A 223 42.30 68.29 -20.67
C GLU A 223 43.39 68.43 -19.59
N ASP A 224 44.42 69.19 -19.97
CA ASP A 224 45.11 70.24 -19.20
C ASP A 224 45.33 70.01 -17.70
N SER A 225 46.57 69.89 -17.24
CA SER A 225 47.58 70.96 -17.14
C SER A 225 47.12 72.16 -16.29
N VAL A 226 47.93 72.46 -15.27
CA VAL A 226 47.94 73.67 -14.43
C VAL A 226 46.87 73.75 -13.31
N ILE A 227 47.28 73.55 -12.05
CA ILE A 227 47.43 74.58 -11.01
C ILE A 227 47.70 73.91 -9.64
N GLU A 228 48.86 74.29 -9.11
CA GLU A 228 49.36 74.34 -7.75
C GLU A 228 48.38 74.31 -6.54
N SER A 229 48.90 73.67 -5.48
CA SER A 229 49.04 74.20 -4.11
C SER A 229 47.79 74.63 -3.34
N LEU A 230 47.47 73.89 -2.28
CA LEU A 230 47.50 74.38 -0.89
C LEU A 230 46.90 73.36 0.10
N GLY A 231 47.56 73.20 1.24
CA GLY A 231 46.85 73.17 2.52
C GLY A 231 46.50 71.82 3.15
N SER A 232 47.47 71.28 3.88
CA SER A 232 47.30 70.70 5.23
C SER A 232 45.98 71.03 5.95
N PHE A 233 45.30 70.03 6.55
CA PHE A 233 44.93 70.06 8.00
C PHE A 233 44.40 68.69 8.49
N ARG A 234 45.22 68.03 9.33
CA ARG A 234 44.94 67.47 10.67
C ARG A 234 43.62 66.70 10.97
N SER A 235 43.82 65.46 11.46
CA SER A 235 43.25 64.81 12.67
C SER A 235 41.73 64.66 12.81
N GLU A 236 41.23 63.44 13.08
CA GLU A 236 40.91 62.99 14.45
C GLU A 236 40.48 61.51 14.50
N LYS A 237 40.98 60.79 15.50
CA LYS A 237 40.52 59.47 15.95
C LYS A 237 39.12 59.59 16.57
N GLN A 238 38.26 58.59 16.41
CA GLN A 238 37.50 58.11 17.58
C GLN A 238 36.97 56.69 17.43
N ASP A 239 36.93 56.06 18.59
CA ASP A 239 36.80 54.65 18.91
C ASP A 239 35.37 54.08 18.84
N GLN A 240 35.33 52.74 18.84
CA GLN A 240 34.39 51.86 19.55
C GLN A 240 32.88 52.08 19.42
N ALA A 241 32.19 51.03 18.93
CA ALA A 241 31.05 50.47 19.67
C ALA A 241 30.85 48.99 19.34
N HIS A 242 31.18 48.15 20.32
CA HIS A 242 30.57 46.84 20.55
C HIS A 242 29.05 46.98 20.67
N VAL A 243 28.26 46.16 19.97
CA VAL A 243 26.93 45.75 20.46
C VAL A 243 26.77 44.24 20.28
N THR A 244 26.84 43.59 21.42
CA THR A 244 26.41 42.23 21.74
C THR A 244 24.88 42.13 21.57
N TYR A 245 24.38 41.06 20.93
CA TYR A 245 23.04 40.55 21.22
C TYR A 245 23.13 39.09 21.63
N LEU A 246 22.68 38.85 22.87
CA LEU A 246 22.59 37.58 23.54
C LEU A 246 21.33 36.80 23.12
N ALA A 247 21.52 35.48 23.14
CA ALA A 247 20.61 34.36 23.36
C ALA A 247 19.15 34.59 23.79
N SER A 248 18.27 33.73 23.27
CA SER A 248 17.23 33.00 24.02
C SER A 248 16.86 31.75 23.20
N ASN A 249 17.11 30.54 23.69
CA ASN A 249 16.16 29.64 24.39
C ASN A 249 14.94 29.24 23.53
N ALA A 250 14.42 28.01 23.51
CA ALA A 250 14.72 26.72 24.11
C ALA A 250 13.63 25.73 23.59
N PHE A 251 13.73 24.47 23.99
CA PHE A 251 12.71 23.40 23.96
C PHE A 251 12.41 22.71 22.62
N LEU A 252 12.75 21.41 22.56
CA LEU A 252 11.76 20.34 22.74
C LEU A 252 12.47 19.02 23.08
N SER A 253 12.15 18.52 24.28
CA SER A 253 12.19 17.11 24.69
C SER A 253 10.95 16.39 24.17
#